data_AF-J9DXM6-F1
#
_entry.id   AF-J9DXM6-F1
#
_cell.length_a   1.000
_cell.length_b   1.000
_cell.length_c   1.000
_cell.angle_alpha   90.00
_cell.angle_beta   90.00
_cell.angle_gamma   90.00
#
_symmetry.space_group_name_H-M   'P 1'
#
loop_
_entity.id
_entity.type
_entity.pdbx_description
1 polymer ?
#
loop_
_entity_poly.entity_id
_entity_poly.type
_entity_poly.pdbx_seq_one_letter_code
_entity_poly.pdbx_strand_id
1 'polypeptide(L)'
;MGRKELSEICLMVVEDAHRAVSGSHPLSELIRTCLLQRAEFRILAYTDCKLDKVGQLQSIVMNLQVDLIRSLSSIREEVSLTFASPRMCKLYISISEDIRRIGNELLK
;
A
#
# COMPACT_ATOMS: atom_id res chain seq x y z
N MET A 1 -8.34 -17.51 24.78
CA MET A 1 -8.73 -18.27 23.58
C MET A 1 -7.79 -18.11 22.38
N GLY A 2 -6.76 -17.25 22.35
CA GLY A 2 -6.04 -16.93 21.09
C GLY A 2 -4.72 -17.65 20.76
N ARG A 3 -4.32 -18.77 21.40
CA ARG A 3 -2.99 -19.38 21.18
C ARG A 3 -2.94 -20.47 20.09
N LYS A 4 -4.05 -21.10 19.72
CA LYS A 4 -4.06 -22.19 18.72
C LYS A 4 -4.35 -21.72 17.31
N GLU A 5 -5.16 -20.67 17.14
CA GLU A 5 -5.61 -20.21 15.82
C GLU A 5 -4.47 -19.63 14.98
N LEU A 6 -3.52 -18.91 15.60
CA LEU A 6 -2.39 -18.32 14.86
C LEU A 6 -1.36 -19.36 14.41
N SER A 7 -1.24 -20.49 15.12
CA SER A 7 -0.36 -21.60 14.70
C SER A 7 -0.90 -22.39 13.50
N GLU A 8 -2.17 -22.22 13.14
CA GLU A 8 -2.77 -22.85 11.96
C GLU A 8 -2.56 -22.00 10.69
N ILE A 9 -2.11 -20.75 10.84
CA ILE A 9 -1.86 -19.86 9.70
C ILE A 9 -0.55 -20.29 9.03
N CYS A 10 -0.66 -20.85 7.82
CA CYS A 10 0.49 -21.21 6.99
C CYS A 10 0.88 -20.13 5.96
N LEU A 11 -0.07 -19.25 5.59
CA LEU A 11 0.11 -18.20 4.60
C LEU A 11 -0.72 -16.96 4.96
N MET A 12 -0.07 -15.80 4.95
CA MET A 12 -0.71 -14.50 5.07
C MET A 12 -0.58 -13.76 3.73
N VAL A 13 -1.73 -13.47 3.11
CA VAL A 13 -1.77 -12.63 1.91
C VAL A 13 -2.09 -11.20 2.34
N VAL A 14 -1.23 -10.27 1.95
CA VAL A 14 -1.32 -8.86 2.32
C VAL A 14 -1.56 -8.03 1.06
N GLU A 15 -2.72 -7.40 1.00
CA GLU A 15 -3.00 -6.31 0.07
C GLU A 15 -2.57 -4.97 0.67
N ASP A 16 -2.31 -3.98 -0.18
CA ASP A 16 -1.82 -2.65 0.24
C ASP A 16 -0.59 -2.68 1.16
N ALA A 17 0.39 -3.54 0.84
CA ALA A 17 1.56 -3.79 1.67
C ALA A 17 2.37 -2.53 2.03
N HIS A 18 2.27 -1.47 1.23
CA HIS A 18 2.88 -0.17 1.51
C HIS A 18 2.43 0.45 2.85
N ARG A 19 1.26 0.07 3.38
CA ARG A 19 0.75 0.53 4.68
C ARG A 19 1.57 0.03 5.86
N ALA A 20 2.34 -1.05 5.69
CA ALA A 20 3.28 -1.55 6.67
C ALA A 20 4.54 -0.69 6.81
N VAL A 21 4.61 0.49 6.16
CA VAL A 21 5.70 1.45 6.37
C VAL A 21 5.81 1.88 7.85
N SER A 22 4.68 1.90 8.57
CA SER A 22 4.66 2.12 10.01
C SER A 22 4.72 0.81 10.78
N GLY A 23 5.66 0.72 11.73
CA GLY A 23 5.78 -0.44 12.64
C GLY A 23 4.63 -0.57 13.64
N SER A 24 3.79 0.46 13.77
CA SER A 24 2.56 0.47 14.57
C SER A 24 1.30 0.13 13.77
N HIS A 25 1.43 -0.16 12.48
CA HIS A 25 0.27 -0.60 11.70
C HIS A 25 -0.22 -1.96 12.24
N PRO A 26 -1.54 -2.21 12.36
CA PRO A 26 -2.06 -3.46 12.91
C PRO A 26 -1.53 -4.72 12.23
N LEU A 27 -1.24 -4.63 10.93
CA LEU A 27 -0.59 -5.70 10.17
C LEU A 27 0.82 -6.03 10.71
N SER A 28 1.64 -5.02 10.95
CA SER A 28 2.99 -5.17 11.50
C SER A 28 2.93 -5.75 12.92
N GLU A 29 1.91 -5.38 13.70
CA GLU A 29 1.65 -5.95 15.03
C GLU A 29 1.26 -7.43 14.95
N LEU A 30 0.34 -7.79 14.06
CA LEU A 30 -0.08 -9.19 13.84
C LEU A 30 1.11 -10.07 13.45
N ILE A 31 1.92 -9.64 12.49
CA ILE A 31 3.12 -10.37 12.08
C ILE A 31 4.08 -10.54 13.25
N ARG A 32 4.31 -9.47 14.03
CA ARG A 32 5.14 -9.53 15.24
C ARG A 32 4.57 -10.52 16.26
N THR A 33 3.26 -10.57 16.45
CA THR A 33 2.60 -11.56 17.33
C THR A 33 2.84 -12.98 16.83
N CYS A 34 2.68 -13.25 15.53
CA CYS A 34 2.95 -14.57 14.95
C CYS A 34 4.41 -15.01 15.17
N LEU A 35 5.38 -14.10 14.95
CA LEU A 35 6.79 -14.36 15.19
C LEU A 35 7.10 -14.64 16.67
N LEU A 36 6.55 -13.84 17.59
CA LEU A 36 6.72 -14.03 19.03
C LEU A 36 6.17 -15.39 19.50
N GLN A 37 5.12 -15.88 18.83
CA GLN A 37 4.54 -17.20 19.07
C GLN A 37 5.27 -18.34 18.36
N ARG A 38 6.35 -18.05 17.61
CA ARG A 38 7.08 -19.01 16.78
C ARG A 38 6.18 -19.77 15.80
N ALA A 39 5.15 -19.09 15.28
CA ALA A 39 4.34 -19.64 14.22
C ALA A 39 5.18 -19.81 12.95
N GLU A 40 4.97 -20.90 12.22
CA GLU A 40 5.57 -21.13 10.91
C GLU A 40 4.58 -20.68 9.82
N PHE A 41 4.88 -19.56 9.17
CA PHE A 41 4.01 -18.99 8.15
C PHE A 41 4.82 -18.34 7.04
N ARG A 42 4.18 -18.14 5.88
CA ARG A 42 4.71 -17.37 4.75
C ARG A 42 3.93 -16.09 4.58
N ILE A 43 4.56 -15.06 4.04
CA ILE A 43 3.88 -13.82 3.66
C ILE A 43 4.00 -13.63 2.15
N LEU A 44 2.87 -13.30 1.54
CA LEU A 44 2.79 -12.85 0.17
C LEU A 44 2.18 -11.45 0.15
N ALA A 45 3.00 -10.45 -0.17
CA ALA A 45 2.65 -9.05 -0.04
C ALA A 45 2.56 -8.38 -1.42
N TYR A 46 1.43 -7.72 -1.67
CA TYR A 46 1.14 -7.00 -2.91
C TYR A 46 0.98 -5.51 -2.63
N THR A 47 1.50 -4.70 -3.54
CA THR A 47 1.28 -3.25 -3.55
C THR A 47 1.35 -2.75 -4.98
N ASP A 48 0.42 -1.88 -5.35
CA ASP A 48 0.44 -1.09 -6.58
C ASP A 48 1.07 0.30 -6.35
N CYS A 49 1.18 0.72 -5.09
CA CYS A 49 1.79 1.98 -4.69
C CYS A 49 3.28 2.03 -5.07
N LYS A 50 3.66 3.06 -5.81
CA LYS A 50 5.05 3.34 -6.18
C LYS A 50 5.82 3.82 -4.96
N LEU A 51 6.87 3.09 -4.59
CA LEU A 51 7.75 3.42 -3.48
C LEU A 51 9.03 4.10 -3.98
N ASP A 52 9.06 5.43 -3.91
CA ASP A 52 10.19 6.21 -4.44
C ASP A 52 11.37 6.34 -3.46
N LYS A 53 11.18 6.02 -2.17
CA LYS A 53 12.21 6.14 -1.14
C LYS A 53 12.66 4.78 -0.65
N VAL A 54 13.96 4.50 -0.77
CA VAL A 54 14.59 3.25 -0.27
C VAL A 54 14.29 3.02 1.21
N GLY A 55 14.30 4.08 2.03
CA GLY A 55 13.97 3.96 3.46
C GLY A 55 12.55 3.45 3.73
N GLN A 56 11.56 3.83 2.92
CA GLN A 56 10.19 3.32 3.06
C GLN A 56 10.12 1.85 2.69
N LEU A 57 10.79 1.46 1.60
CA LEU A 57 10.88 0.06 1.18
C LEU A 57 11.54 -0.79 2.28
N GLN A 58 12.65 -0.33 2.85
CA GLN A 58 13.33 -0.98 3.97
C GLN A 58 12.40 -1.14 5.19
N SER A 59 11.66 -0.10 5.57
CA SER A 59 10.70 -0.18 6.67
C SER A 59 9.60 -1.22 6.42
N ILE A 60 9.02 -1.25 5.22
CA ILE A 60 7.99 -2.23 4.85
C ILE A 60 8.56 -3.65 4.91
N VAL A 61 9.73 -3.87 4.31
CA VAL A 61 10.41 -5.17 4.28
C VAL A 61 10.67 -5.69 5.69
N MET A 62 11.17 -4.82 6.58
CA MET A 62 11.42 -5.16 7.98
C MET A 62 10.14 -5.39 8.77
N ASN A 63 9.09 -4.60 8.57
CA ASN A 63 7.84 -4.77 9.31
C ASN A 63 7.06 -6.01 8.86
N LEU A 64 7.17 -6.38 7.59
CA LEU A 64 6.56 -7.58 7.04
C LEU A 64 7.45 -8.84 7.14
N GLN A 65 8.73 -8.71 7.48
CA GLN A 65 9.70 -9.82 7.44
C GLN A 65 9.73 -10.54 6.07
N VAL A 66 9.65 -9.78 4.98
CA VAL A 66 9.84 -10.33 3.63
C VAL A 66 11.31 -10.22 3.23
N ASP A 67 11.80 -11.21 2.50
CA ASP A 67 13.19 -11.32 2.08
C ASP A 67 13.38 -11.12 0.57
N LEU A 68 12.32 -11.36 -0.20
CA LEU A 68 12.30 -11.22 -1.65
C LEU A 68 11.33 -10.14 -2.12
N ILE A 69 11.88 -9.14 -2.82
CA ILE A 69 11.11 -8.07 -3.44
C ILE A 69 11.10 -8.32 -4.95
N ARG A 70 9.91 -8.33 -5.56
CA ARG A 70 9.74 -8.42 -7.01
C ARG A 70 9.00 -7.20 -7.52
N SER A 71 9.48 -6.65 -8.62
CA SER A 71 8.81 -5.61 -9.38
C SER A 71 8.40 -6.17 -10.73
N LEU A 72 7.19 -5.84 -11.18
CA LEU A 72 6.73 -6.16 -12.53
C LEU A 72 7.22 -5.15 -13.58
N SER A 73 8.21 -4.32 -13.23
CA SER A 73 8.79 -3.33 -14.15
C SER A 73 9.34 -3.95 -15.44
N SER A 74 9.82 -5.19 -15.40
CA SER A 74 10.33 -5.90 -16.59
C SER A 74 9.23 -6.32 -17.56
N ILE A 75 7.98 -6.43 -17.11
CA ILE A 75 6.82 -6.77 -17.96
C ILE A 75 5.90 -5.57 -18.20
N ARG A 76 6.34 -4.36 -17.85
CA ARG A 76 5.53 -3.15 -17.89
C ARG A 76 4.98 -2.89 -19.30
N GLU A 77 5.76 -3.20 -20.32
CA GLU A 77 5.38 -3.00 -21.72
C GLU A 77 4.29 -3.99 -22.14
N GLU A 78 4.41 -5.28 -21.84
CA GLU A 78 3.36 -6.27 -22.13
C GLU A 78 2.08 -5.99 -21.34
N VAL A 79 2.20 -5.57 -20.07
CA VAL A 79 1.06 -5.15 -19.24
C VAL A 79 0.39 -3.91 -19.83
N SER A 80 1.15 -2.91 -20.29
CA SER A 80 0.57 -1.69 -20.90
C SER A 80 -0.13 -1.97 -22.23
N LEU A 81 0.32 -2.97 -22.98
CA LEU A 81 -0.34 -3.41 -24.21
C LEU A 81 -1.64 -4.19 -23.94
N THR A 82 -1.70 -4.92 -22.81
CA THR A 82 -2.85 -5.73 -22.41
C THR A 82 -3.93 -4.90 -21.70
N PHE A 83 -3.52 -3.90 -20.91
CA PHE A 83 -4.40 -3.03 -20.14
C PHE A 83 -4.38 -1.61 -20.72
N ALA A 84 -5.44 -1.24 -21.44
CA ALA A 84 -5.62 0.15 -21.88
C ALA A 84 -5.93 1.03 -20.66
N SER A 85 -4.99 1.88 -20.25
CA SER A 85 -5.27 2.90 -19.23
C SER A 85 -6.31 3.90 -19.76
N PRO A 86 -7.34 4.28 -18.98
CA PRO A 86 -8.28 5.31 -19.38
C PRO A 86 -7.55 6.61 -19.72
N ARG A 87 -7.86 7.21 -20.88
CA ARG A 87 -7.31 8.52 -21.25
C ARG A 87 -7.89 9.57 -20.29
N MET A 88 -7.05 10.08 -19.40
CA MET A 88 -7.38 11.20 -18.53
C MET A 88 -7.56 12.49 -19.36
N CYS A 89 -8.77 13.06 -19.37
CA CYS A 89 -9.06 14.36 -19.95
C CYS A 89 -9.13 15.40 -18.81
N LYS A 90 -8.19 16.35 -18.78
CA LYS A 90 -8.24 17.48 -17.84
C LYS A 90 -9.23 18.50 -18.37
N LEU A 91 -10.29 18.75 -17.62
CA LEU A 91 -11.24 19.84 -17.87
C LEU A 91 -10.90 20.99 -16.92
N TYR A 92 -10.55 22.13 -17.49
CA TYR A 92 -10.36 23.37 -16.74
C TYR A 92 -11.67 24.15 -16.78
N ILE A 93 -12.31 24.29 -15.62
CA ILE A 93 -13.55 25.07 -15.48
C ILE A 93 -13.17 26.44 -14.93
N SER A 94 -13.53 27.49 -15.67
CA SER A 94 -13.33 28.87 -15.22
C SER A 94 -14.28 29.17 -14.06
N ILE A 95 -13.74 29.73 -12.99
CA ILE A 95 -14.53 30.24 -11.87
C ILE A 95 -15.15 31.57 -12.31
N SER A 96 -16.47 31.68 -12.26
CA SER A 96 -17.16 32.93 -12.56
C SER A 96 -16.84 34.00 -11.52
N GLU A 97 -16.96 35.27 -11.93
CA GLU A 97 -16.82 36.42 -11.04
C GLU A 97 -17.73 36.31 -9.80
N ASP A 98 -18.96 35.84 -9.96
CA ASP A 98 -19.92 35.69 -8.86
C ASP A 98 -19.43 34.69 -7.80
N ILE A 99 -18.93 33.53 -8.22
CA ILE A 99 -18.38 32.52 -7.30
C ILE A 99 -17.14 33.07 -6.60
N ARG A 100 -16.28 33.79 -7.34
CA ARG A 100 -15.10 34.45 -6.77
C ARG A 100 -15.48 35.49 -5.72
N ARG A 101 -16.53 36.28 -5.96
CA ARG A 101 -17.04 37.28 -5.01
C ARG A 101 -17.59 36.63 -3.74
N ILE A 102 -18.39 35.57 -3.87
CA ILE A 102 -18.91 34.82 -2.73
C ILE A 102 -17.76 34.22 -1.90
N GLY A 103 -16.78 33.60 -2.56
CA GLY A 103 -15.61 33.03 -1.87
C GLY A 103 -14.83 34.06 -1.06
N ASN A 104 -14.63 35.27 -1.61
CA ASN A 104 -13.91 36.34 -0.91
C ASN A 104 -14.65 36.89 0.32
N GLU A 105 -15.99 36.87 0.32
CA GLU A 105 -16.78 37.30 1.47
C GLU A 105 -16.86 36.21 2.56
N LEU A 106 -16.78 34.92 2.20
CA LEU A 106 -16.79 33.81 3.16
C LEU A 106 -15.44 33.56 3.83
N LEU A 107 -14.35 34.09 3.27
CA LEU A 107 -12.98 33.95 3.81
C LEU A 107 -12.52 35.18 4.64
N LYS A 108 -13.42 36.13 4.89
CA LYS A 108 -13.25 37.19 5.90
C LYS A 108 -13.65 36.68 7.28
#